data_AF-A0A7X9D6L5-F1
#
_entry.id   AF-A0A7X9D6L5-F1
#
_cell.length_a   1.000
_cell.length_b   1.000
_cell.length_c   1.000
_cell.angle_alpha   90.00
_cell.angle_beta   90.00
_cell.angle_gamma   90.00
#
_symmetry.space_group_name_H-M   'P 1'
#
loop_
_entity.id
_entity.type
_entity.pdbx_description
1 polymer ?
#
loop_
_entity_poly.entity_id
_entity_poly.type
_entity_poly.pdbx_seq_one_letter_code
_entity_poly.pdbx_strand_id
1 'polypeptide(L)'
;MSYKAFRGLRILVIIFILLTVSIAITLENAILASFAMVIGIIAMLAIKRNVKEIKTDEMIQNIAQKSAWWAYNIFVPFLAVLSIFLTVDNKEGSDLYNLGVTLSYVALIHIALYLIAFLYFKKKYISDEKQN
;
A
#
# COMPACT_ATOMS: atom_id res chain seq x y z
N MET A 1 -21.50 2.23 -4.84
CA MET A 1 -21.46 2.64 -3.43
C MET A 1 -21.20 4.14 -3.32
N SER A 2 -21.91 4.88 -2.47
CA SER A 2 -21.67 6.33 -2.25
C SER A 2 -20.32 6.56 -1.53
N TYR A 3 -19.58 7.60 -1.88
CA TYR A 3 -18.24 7.90 -1.33
C TYR A 3 -18.21 7.97 0.20
N LYS A 4 -19.29 8.49 0.82
CA LYS A 4 -19.43 8.54 2.29
C LYS A 4 -19.46 7.14 2.92
N ALA A 5 -20.15 6.20 2.27
CA ALA A 5 -20.23 4.81 2.73
C ALA A 5 -18.88 4.08 2.55
N PHE A 6 -18.14 4.35 1.47
CA PHE A 6 -16.80 3.80 1.27
C PHE A 6 -15.82 4.26 2.34
N ARG A 7 -15.84 5.55 2.70
CA ARG A 7 -15.00 6.10 3.76
C ARG A 7 -15.28 5.41 5.11
N GLY A 8 -16.56 5.20 5.45
CA GLY A 8 -16.95 4.48 6.67
C GLY A 8 -16.45 3.03 6.69
N LEU A 9 -16.67 2.28 5.61
CA LEU A 9 -16.23 0.88 5.50
C LEU A 9 -14.70 0.74 5.50
N ARG A 10 -13.98 1.69 4.89
CA ARG A 10 -12.52 1.74 4.94
C ARG A 10 -12.01 1.97 6.36
N ILE A 11 -12.59 2.90 7.11
CA ILE A 11 -12.22 3.16 8.51
C ILE A 11 -12.49 1.92 9.36
N LEU A 12 -13.63 1.25 9.15
CA LEU A 12 -13.99 0.02 9.87
C LEU A 12 -12.97 -1.11 9.62
N VAL A 13 -12.56 -1.32 8.36
CA VAL A 13 -11.52 -2.31 8.03
C VAL A 13 -10.17 -1.94 8.64
N ILE A 14 -9.79 -0.66 8.65
CA ILE A 14 -8.54 -0.22 9.29
C ILE A 14 -8.58 -0.49 10.80
N ILE A 15 -9.69 -0.16 11.47
CA ILE A 15 -9.88 -0.43 12.90
C ILE A 15 -9.82 -1.94 13.18
N PHE A 16 -10.46 -2.75 12.33
CA PHE A 16 -10.44 -4.20 12.44
C PHE A 16 -9.01 -4.76 12.30
N ILE A 17 -8.24 -4.30 11.30
CA ILE A 17 -6.84 -4.71 11.12
C ILE A 17 -6.01 -4.31 12.35
N LEU A 18 -6.15 -3.06 12.83
CA LEU A 18 -5.41 -2.58 14.01
C LEU A 18 -5.70 -3.40 15.26
N LEU A 19 -6.98 -3.72 15.51
CA LEU A 19 -7.39 -4.58 16.62
C LEU A 19 -6.79 -5.98 16.50
N THR A 20 -6.87 -6.58 15.31
CA THR A 20 -6.39 -7.94 15.09
C THR A 20 -4.86 -8.02 15.22
N VAL A 21 -4.15 -7.00 14.73
CA VAL A 21 -2.69 -6.89 14.88
C VAL A 21 -2.30 -6.69 16.35
N SER A 22 -2.98 -5.81 17.10
CA SER A 22 -2.73 -5.62 18.54
C SER A 22 -2.95 -6.90 19.36
N ILE A 23 -3.99 -7.68 19.02
CA ILE A 23 -4.26 -8.97 19.67
C ILE A 23 -3.17 -9.99 19.31
N ALA A 24 -2.74 -10.04 18.05
CA ALA A 24 -1.70 -10.96 17.61
C ALA A 24 -0.33 -10.70 18.26
N ILE A 25 0.01 -9.43 18.49
CA ILE A 25 1.23 -9.04 19.22
C ILE A 25 1.16 -9.50 20.67
N THR A 26 0.00 -9.33 21.33
CA THR A 26 -0.19 -9.77 22.73
C THR A 26 -0.07 -11.29 22.90
N LEU A 27 -0.35 -12.05 21.85
CA LEU A 27 -0.28 -13.51 21.83
C LEU A 27 1.09 -14.06 21.43
N GLU A 28 2.09 -13.20 21.19
CA GLU A 28 3.43 -13.56 20.67
C GLU A 28 3.35 -14.48 19.43
N ASN A 29 2.27 -14.37 18.65
CA ASN A 29 1.99 -15.27 17.54
C ASN A 29 2.06 -14.51 16.23
N ALA A 30 3.28 -14.43 15.69
CA ALA A 30 3.60 -13.75 14.44
C ALA A 30 2.81 -14.29 13.22
N ILE A 31 2.45 -15.58 13.26
CA ILE A 31 1.64 -16.21 12.22
C ILE A 31 0.23 -15.58 12.20
N LEU A 32 -0.39 -15.38 13.36
CA LEU A 32 -1.70 -14.72 13.44
C LEU A 32 -1.67 -13.29 12.89
N ALA A 33 -0.60 -12.53 13.18
CA ALA A 33 -0.44 -11.17 12.69
C ALA A 33 -0.34 -11.12 11.16
N SER A 34 0.40 -12.06 10.56
CA SER A 34 0.56 -12.16 9.11
C SER A 34 -0.76 -12.51 8.40
N PHE A 35 -1.53 -13.46 8.94
CA PHE A 35 -2.86 -13.79 8.42
C PHE A 35 -3.84 -12.62 8.54
N ALA A 36 -3.85 -11.92 9.67
CA ALA A 36 -4.68 -10.74 9.87
C ALA A 36 -4.38 -9.63 8.85
N MET A 37 -3.09 -9.43 8.54
CA MET A 37 -2.65 -8.45 7.54
C MET A 37 -3.11 -8.83 6.13
N VAL A 38 -2.94 -10.11 5.75
CA VAL A 38 -3.40 -10.63 4.44
C VAL A 38 -4.93 -10.52 4.30
N ILE A 39 -5.69 -10.89 5.34
CA ILE A 39 -7.15 -10.76 5.36
C ILE A 39 -7.57 -9.29 5.25
N GLY A 40 -6.86 -8.40 5.94
CA GLY A 40 -7.07 -6.95 5.84
C GLY A 40 -6.88 -6.40 4.42
N ILE A 41 -5.81 -6.83 3.74
CA ILE A 41 -5.53 -6.46 2.35
C ILE A 41 -6.64 -6.97 1.42
N ILE A 42 -7.04 -8.24 1.58
CA ILE A 42 -8.11 -8.86 0.77
C ILE A 42 -9.44 -8.11 0.98
N ALA A 43 -9.80 -7.82 2.23
CA ALA A 43 -11.01 -7.06 2.56
C ALA A 43 -10.96 -5.65 1.93
N MET A 44 -9.82 -4.97 1.99
CA MET A 44 -9.65 -3.64 1.41
C MET A 44 -9.76 -3.66 -0.13
N LEU A 45 -9.19 -4.67 -0.78
CA LEU A 45 -9.30 -4.88 -2.23
C LEU A 45 -10.73 -5.21 -2.65
N ALA A 46 -11.44 -6.04 -1.89
CA ALA A 46 -12.84 -6.38 -2.14
C ALA A 46 -13.75 -5.14 -2.02
N ILE A 47 -13.52 -4.29 -1.02
CA ILE A 47 -14.28 -3.03 -0.88
C ILE A 47 -13.95 -2.06 -2.02
N LYS A 48 -12.67 -1.96 -2.43
CA LYS A 48 -12.24 -1.10 -3.54
C LYS A 48 -12.92 -1.47 -4.87
N ARG A 49 -13.14 -2.77 -5.14
CA ARG A 49 -13.86 -3.25 -6.35
C ARG A 49 -15.34 -2.86 -6.40
N ASN A 50 -15.96 -2.57 -5.25
CA ASN A 50 -17.40 -2.23 -5.15
C ASN A 50 -17.69 -0.72 -5.17
N VAL A 51 -16.65 0.11 -5.21
CA VAL A 51 -16.80 1.55 -5.41
C VAL A 51 -16.87 1.81 -6.91
N LYS A 52 -17.94 2.46 -7.36
CA LYS A 52 -18.01 3.05 -8.70
C LYS A 52 -16.82 3.98 -8.79
N GLU A 53 -15.83 3.62 -9.61
CA GLU A 53 -14.64 4.46 -9.84
C GLU A 53 -15.13 5.88 -10.04
N ILE A 54 -14.79 6.78 -9.13
CA ILE A 54 -14.86 8.20 -9.42
C ILE A 54 -13.84 8.34 -10.54
N LYS A 55 -14.36 8.38 -11.77
CA LYS A 55 -13.69 8.69 -13.01
C LYS A 55 -12.47 9.56 -12.69
N THR A 56 -11.30 8.93 -12.54
CA THR A 56 -10.03 9.66 -12.42
C THR A 56 -9.59 9.92 -13.85
N ASP A 57 -10.43 10.66 -14.56
CA ASP A 57 -10.57 10.47 -16.00
C ASP A 57 -9.61 11.31 -16.83
N GLU A 58 -8.80 12.17 -16.21
CA GLU A 58 -7.99 13.12 -16.98
C GLU A 58 -6.48 12.97 -16.75
N MET A 59 -6.02 12.45 -15.61
CA MET A 59 -4.57 12.37 -15.33
C MET A 59 -3.95 10.98 -15.51
N ILE A 60 -4.73 9.89 -15.50
CA ILE A 60 -4.23 8.50 -15.70
C ILE A 60 -4.31 8.09 -17.18
N GLN A 61 -4.33 9.03 -18.13
CA GLN A 61 -4.37 8.67 -19.56
C GLN A 61 -3.02 8.15 -20.07
N ASN A 62 -1.92 8.44 -19.37
CA ASN A 62 -0.60 7.93 -19.76
C ASN A 62 -0.42 6.46 -19.32
N ILE A 63 -0.17 5.58 -20.30
CA ILE A 63 0.12 4.14 -20.08
C ILE A 63 1.24 3.95 -19.05
N ALA A 64 2.26 4.81 -19.07
CA ALA A 64 3.38 4.77 -18.12
C ALA A 64 2.95 5.11 -16.67
N GLN A 65 2.03 6.05 -16.50
CA GLN A 65 1.53 6.41 -15.18
C GLN A 65 0.59 5.34 -14.63
N LYS A 66 -0.21 4.71 -15.50
CA LYS A 66 -1.07 3.58 -15.14
C LYS A 66 -0.25 2.36 -14.71
N SER A 67 0.81 2.02 -15.45
CA SER A 67 1.70 0.91 -15.07
C SER A 67 2.46 1.20 -13.78
N ALA A 68 2.98 2.42 -13.61
CA ALA A 68 3.63 2.85 -12.36
C ALA A 68 2.67 2.79 -11.15
N TRP A 69 1.41 3.18 -11.34
CA TRP A 69 0.39 3.08 -10.28
C TRP A 69 0.10 1.64 -9.89
N TRP A 70 -0.03 0.72 -10.86
CA TRP A 70 -0.21 -0.71 -10.56
C TRP A 70 1.02 -1.31 -9.88
N ALA A 71 2.22 -0.99 -10.36
CA ALA A 71 3.47 -1.43 -9.74
C ALA A 71 3.55 -0.95 -8.29
N TYR A 72 3.28 0.32 -8.02
CA TYR A 72 3.23 0.87 -6.66
C TYR A 72 2.21 0.12 -5.77
N ASN A 73 0.98 -0.07 -6.25
CA ASN A 73 -0.09 -0.70 -5.46
C ASN A 73 0.13 -2.20 -5.19
N ILE A 74 0.97 -2.89 -5.95
CA ILE A 74 1.27 -4.31 -5.76
C ILE A 74 2.55 -4.47 -4.96
N PHE A 75 3.65 -3.86 -5.41
CA PHE A 75 4.98 -4.09 -4.84
C PHE A 75 5.17 -3.46 -3.47
N VAL A 76 4.68 -2.24 -3.24
CA VAL A 76 4.86 -1.56 -1.94
C VAL A 76 4.20 -2.33 -0.79
N PRO A 77 2.91 -2.70 -0.85
CA PRO A 77 2.31 -3.49 0.22
C PRO A 77 2.93 -4.89 0.34
N PHE A 78 3.29 -5.53 -0.77
CA PHE A 78 3.97 -6.82 -0.73
C PHE A 78 5.31 -6.77 0.01
N LEU A 79 6.17 -5.81 -0.35
CA LEU A 79 7.47 -5.60 0.29
C LEU A 79 7.31 -5.20 1.76
N ALA A 80 6.32 -4.36 2.08
CA ALA A 80 6.05 -3.97 3.46
C ALA A 80 5.62 -5.16 4.32
N VAL A 81 4.67 -5.98 3.85
CA VAL A 81 4.23 -7.20 4.56
C VAL A 81 5.40 -8.16 4.74
N LEU A 82 6.17 -8.41 3.67
CA LEU A 82 7.31 -9.32 3.72
C LEU A 82 8.41 -8.82 4.67
N SER A 83 8.67 -7.51 4.69
CA SER A 83 9.64 -6.91 5.62
C SER A 83 9.24 -7.12 7.08
N ILE A 84 7.96 -6.92 7.40
CA ILE A 84 7.42 -7.12 8.76
C ILE A 84 7.53 -8.59 9.13
N PHE A 85 7.13 -9.50 8.23
CA PHE A 85 7.19 -10.94 8.46
C PHE A 85 8.62 -11.41 8.78
N LEU A 86 9.61 -10.88 8.07
CA LEU A 86 11.02 -11.22 8.28
C LEU A 86 11.65 -10.53 9.50
N THR A 87 11.09 -9.42 9.98
CA THR A 87 11.69 -8.66 11.09
C THR A 87 11.09 -9.03 12.45
N VAL A 88 9.80 -9.37 12.52
CA VAL A 88 9.05 -9.41 13.79
C VAL A 88 9.47 -10.55 14.73
N ASP A 89 9.89 -11.69 14.19
CA ASP A 89 10.22 -12.91 14.97
C ASP A 89 11.71 -13.27 14.89
N ASN A 90 12.49 -12.51 14.12
CA ASN A 90 13.91 -12.76 13.95
C ASN A 90 14.72 -11.87 14.88
N LYS A 91 15.72 -12.47 15.54
CA LYS A 91 16.64 -11.74 16.43
C LYS A 91 17.35 -10.64 15.65
N GLU A 92 17.45 -9.46 16.27
CA GLU A 92 18.21 -8.34 15.71
C GLU A 92 19.64 -8.78 15.33
N GLY A 93 20.06 -8.42 14.12
CA GLY A 93 21.36 -8.79 13.57
C GLY A 93 21.44 -10.17 12.92
N SER A 94 20.39 -11.00 12.97
CA SER A 94 20.30 -12.20 12.13
C SER A 94 20.16 -11.86 10.65
N ASP A 95 20.56 -12.78 9.77
CA ASP A 95 20.47 -12.59 8.31
C ASP A 95 19.03 -12.31 7.87
N LEU A 96 18.05 -13.00 8.46
CA LEU A 96 16.63 -12.81 8.15
C LEU A 96 16.12 -11.43 8.61
N TYR A 97 16.54 -10.95 9.79
CA TYR A 97 16.22 -9.61 10.25
C TYR A 97 16.80 -8.54 9.31
N ASN A 98 18.07 -8.67 8.93
CA ASN A 98 18.74 -7.74 8.03
C ASN A 98 18.08 -7.72 6.63
N LEU A 99 17.61 -8.86 6.14
CA LEU A 99 16.82 -8.96 4.92
C LEU A 99 15.47 -8.24 5.06
N GLY A 100 14.76 -8.43 6.18
CA GLY A 100 13.52 -7.72 6.47
C GLY A 100 13.71 -6.20 6.48
N VAL A 101 14.74 -5.71 7.19
CA VAL A 101 15.10 -4.29 7.23
C VAL A 101 15.44 -3.77 5.83
N THR A 102 16.23 -4.50 5.05
CA THR A 102 16.58 -4.12 3.67
C THR A 102 15.34 -3.99 2.79
N LEU A 103 14.40 -4.94 2.86
CA LEU A 103 13.15 -4.89 2.12
C LEU A 103 12.27 -3.69 2.51
N SER A 104 12.31 -3.28 3.79
CA SER A 104 11.62 -2.07 4.24
C SER A 104 12.17 -0.80 3.57
N TYR A 105 13.50 -0.70 3.44
CA TYR A 105 14.15 0.40 2.70
C TYR A 105 13.80 0.36 1.22
N VAL A 106 13.77 -0.83 0.60
CA VAL A 106 13.37 -0.97 -0.81
C VAL A 106 11.92 -0.52 -1.02
N ALA A 107 11.01 -0.81 -0.09
CA ALA A 107 9.63 -0.33 -0.13
C ALA A 107 9.56 1.20 -0.04
N LEU A 108 10.34 1.82 0.86
CA LEU A 108 10.44 3.28 0.98
C LEU A 108 10.98 3.93 -0.31
N ILE A 109 12.00 3.33 -0.93
CA ILE A 109 12.55 3.80 -2.21
C ILE A 109 11.47 3.73 -3.30
N HIS A 110 10.67 2.67 -3.36
CA HIS A 110 9.56 2.57 -4.31
C HIS A 110 8.52 3.68 -4.12
N ILE A 111 8.20 4.01 -2.86
CA ILE A 111 7.29 5.13 -2.55
C ILE A 111 7.88 6.45 -3.03
N ALA A 112 9.16 6.71 -2.73
CA ALA A 112 9.85 7.92 -3.15
C ALA A 112 9.92 8.03 -4.68
N LEU A 113 10.24 6.94 -5.37
CA LEU A 113 10.31 6.91 -6.84
C LEU A 113 8.95 7.19 -7.48
N TYR A 114 7.88 6.59 -6.97
CA TYR A 114 6.52 6.87 -7.43
C TYR A 114 6.15 8.34 -7.23
N LEU A 115 6.50 8.92 -6.08
CA LEU A 115 6.24 10.33 -5.79
C LEU A 115 7.01 11.26 -6.74
N ILE A 116 8.29 10.99 -6.98
CA ILE A 116 9.13 11.77 -7.91
C ILE A 116 8.55 11.70 -9.33
N ALA A 117 8.21 10.50 -9.81
CA ALA A 117 7.59 10.31 -11.12
C ALA A 117 6.27 11.10 -11.21
N PHE A 118 5.44 11.01 -10.19
CA PHE A 118 4.18 11.74 -10.12
C PHE A 118 4.37 13.26 -10.19
N LEU A 119 5.32 13.82 -9.42
CA LEU A 119 5.63 15.25 -9.43
C LEU A 119 6.17 15.71 -10.80
N TYR A 120 7.02 14.89 -11.42
CA TYR A 120 7.56 15.16 -12.76
C TYR A 120 6.46 15.23 -13.81
N PHE A 121 5.58 14.21 -13.87
CA PHE A 121 4.47 14.20 -14.81
C PHE A 121 3.49 15.34 -14.53
N LYS A 122 3.14 15.59 -13.26
CA LYS A 122 2.28 16.73 -12.88
C LYS A 122 2.84 18.06 -13.40
N LYS A 123 4.14 18.31 -13.24
CA LYS A 123 4.79 19.54 -13.74
C LYS A 123 4.71 19.63 -15.26
N LYS A 124 4.91 18.52 -15.97
CA LYS A 124 4.87 18.48 -17.44
C LYS A 124 3.46 18.78 -17.97
N TYR A 125 2.43 18.13 -17.43
CA TYR A 125 1.04 18.34 -17.86
C TYR A 125 0.53 19.76 -17.60
N ILE A 126 0.87 20.37 -16.46
CA ILE A 126 0.51 21.78 -16.17
C ILE A 126 1.22 22.76 -17.12
N SER A 127 2.39 22.39 -17.66
CA SER A 127 3.14 23.22 -18.61
C SER A 127 2.53 23.20 -20.01
N ASP A 128 2.01 22.07 -20.47
CA ASP A 128 1.38 21.94 -21.79
C ASP A 128 0.01 22.64 -21.85
N GLU A 129 -0.73 22.69 -20.73
CA GLU A 129 -2.03 23.38 -20.64
C GLU A 129 -1.91 24.91 -20.76
N LYS A 130 -0.75 25.49 -20.41
CA LYS A 130 -0.51 26.95 -20.51
C LYS A 130 -0.13 27.43 -21.92
N GLN A 131 0.01 26.54 -22.90
CA GLN A 131 0.38 26.90 -24.28
C GLN A 131 -0.79 26.82 -25.28
N ASN A 132 -1.98 26.40 -24.84
CA ASN A 132 -3.24 26.50 -25.58
C ASN A 132 -4.12 27.61 -24.99
#